data_AF-A0A653C882-F1
#
_entry.id   AF-A0A653C882-F1
#
_cell.length_a   1.000
_cell.length_b   1.000
_cell.length_c   1.000
_cell.angle_alpha   90.00
_cell.angle_beta   90.00
_cell.angle_gamma   90.00
#
_symmetry.space_group_name_H-M   'P 1'
#
loop_
_entity.id
_entity.type
_entity.pdbx_description
1 polymer ?
#
loop_
_entity_poly.entity_id
_entity_poly.type
_entity_poly.pdbx_seq_one_letter_code
_entity_poly.pdbx_strand_id
1 'polypeptide(L)'
;MEYLRKLKSYKEQGRNVVYSDETYIHSTHIVPKSWDDGADNCLKSPVVKDKRLIILHCGGRKGFAPNAALLFKSGLKTGYYHDDMNHQNYKKWVE
;
A
#
# COMPACT_ATOMS: atom_id res chain seq x y z
N MET A 1 24.86 -4.45 10.64
CA MET A 1 24.88 -5.88 10.22
C MET A 1 24.15 -6.85 11.18
N GLU A 2 23.81 -6.47 12.42
CA GLU A 2 23.14 -7.38 13.37
C GLU A 2 21.71 -7.77 12.95
N TYR A 3 20.93 -6.81 12.45
CA TYR A 3 19.55 -7.03 11.98
C TYR A 3 19.46 -8.13 10.91
N LEU A 4 20.27 -8.02 9.84
CA LEU A 4 20.27 -9.00 8.75
C LEU A 4 20.70 -10.39 9.22
N ARG A 5 21.63 -10.48 10.19
CA ARG A 5 22.04 -11.75 10.80
C ARG A 5 20.90 -12.39 11.59
N LYS A 6 20.17 -11.62 12.40
CA LYS A 6 18.97 -12.10 13.12
C LYS A 6 17.85 -12.50 12.18
N LEU A 7 17.60 -11.70 11.14
CA LEU A 7 16.60 -12.03 10.13
C LEU A 7 16.92 -13.35 9.42
N LYS A 8 18.20 -13.58 9.11
CA LYS A 8 18.68 -14.84 8.55
C LYS A 8 18.44 -16.01 9.50
N SER A 9 18.84 -15.89 10.78
CA SER A 9 18.63 -16.97 11.76
C SER A 9 17.16 -17.29 12.01
N TYR A 10 16.27 -16.29 12.01
CA TYR A 10 14.82 -16.52 12.11
C TYR A 10 14.25 -17.26 10.91
N LYS A 11 14.75 -16.96 9.70
CA LYS A 11 14.37 -17.72 8.49
C LYS A 11 14.85 -19.16 8.57
N GLU A 12 16.09 -19.39 9.02
CA GLU A 12 16.67 -20.74 9.18
C GLU A 12 15.93 -21.57 10.24
N GLN A 13 15.43 -20.93 11.30
CA GLN A 13 14.57 -21.57 12.31
C GLN A 13 13.15 -21.88 11.81
N GLY A 14 12.83 -21.58 10.55
CA GLY A 14 11.50 -21.80 9.98
C GLY A 14 10.42 -20.87 10.54
N ARG A 15 10.79 -19.73 11.17
CA ARG A 15 9.82 -18.76 11.68
C ARG A 15 9.04 -18.12 10.54
N ASN A 16 7.77 -17.81 10.79
CA ASN A 16 6.97 -17.05 9.85
C ASN A 16 7.37 -15.56 9.90
N VAL A 17 8.29 -15.17 9.03
CA VAL A 17 8.70 -13.78 8.87
C VAL A 17 7.69 -13.06 7.98
N VAL A 18 7.13 -11.98 8.51
CA VAL A 18 6.17 -11.10 7.83
C VAL A 18 6.80 -9.73 7.67
N TYR A 19 6.66 -9.15 6.47
CA TYR A 19 7.11 -7.81 6.12
C TYR A 19 5.90 -6.92 5.96
N SER A 20 5.93 -5.73 6.54
CA SER A 20 4.96 -4.66 6.29
C SER A 20 5.58 -3.63 5.37
N ASP A 21 4.79 -3.08 4.46
CA ASP A 21 5.21 -1.94 3.66
C ASP A 21 4.01 -1.05 3.33
N GLU A 22 4.31 0.20 3.01
CA GLU A 22 3.35 1.20 2.60
C GLU A 22 3.50 1.51 1.11
N THR A 23 2.38 1.61 0.41
CA THR A 23 2.36 2.09 -0.97
C THR A 23 1.16 3.00 -1.24
N TYR A 24 1.13 3.65 -2.40
CA TYR A 24 0.02 4.53 -2.77
C TYR A 24 -0.37 4.37 -4.25
N ILE A 25 -1.66 4.55 -4.53
CA ILE A 25 -2.18 4.72 -5.88
C ILE A 25 -2.55 6.19 -6.06
N HIS A 26 -1.93 6.83 -7.05
CA HIS A 26 -2.23 8.22 -7.39
C HIS A 26 -3.56 8.30 -8.17
N SER A 27 -4.41 9.28 -7.86
CA SER A 27 -5.73 9.43 -8.51
C SER A 27 -5.66 9.68 -10.02
N THR A 28 -4.53 10.17 -10.52
CA THR A 28 -4.28 10.38 -11.95
C THR A 28 -3.65 9.17 -12.63
N HIS A 29 -3.47 8.03 -11.96
CA HIS A 29 -2.98 6.79 -12.56
C HIS A 29 -4.09 6.14 -13.40
N ILE A 30 -4.56 6.87 -14.41
CA ILE A 30 -5.57 6.43 -15.36
C ILE A 30 -5.05 6.70 -16.76
N VAL A 31 -5.27 5.74 -17.65
CA VAL A 31 -4.98 5.91 -19.07
C VAL A 31 -6.11 6.73 -19.70
N PRO A 32 -5.80 7.83 -20.42
CA PRO A 32 -6.83 8.63 -21.08
C PRO A 32 -7.42 7.93 -22.32
N LYS A 33 -6.83 6.80 -22.73
CA LYS A 33 -7.23 6.03 -23.91
C LYS A 33 -7.14 4.54 -23.58
N SER A 34 -8.17 3.79 -23.95
CA SER A 34 -8.20 2.34 -23.95
C SER A 34 -8.73 1.86 -25.29
N TRP A 35 -8.28 0.70 -25.74
CA TRP A 35 -8.94 0.00 -26.83
C TRP A 35 -10.12 -0.76 -26.24
N ASP A 36 -11.35 -0.35 -26.57
CA ASP A 36 -12.58 -1.02 -26.15
C ASP A 36 -13.49 -1.30 -27.36
N ASP A 37 -14.62 -1.95 -27.10
CA ASP A 37 -15.63 -2.33 -28.09
C ASP A 37 -16.62 -1.20 -28.44
N GLY A 38 -16.31 0.04 -28.05
CA GLY A 38 -17.16 1.22 -28.23
C GLY A 38 -18.20 1.41 -27.11
N ALA A 39 -18.16 0.61 -26.05
CA ALA A 39 -19.06 0.74 -24.91
C ALA A 39 -18.63 1.84 -23.90
N ASP A 40 -17.45 2.45 -24.07
CA ASP A 40 -16.86 3.49 -23.20
C ASP A 40 -16.77 3.12 -21.70
N ASN A 41 -17.03 1.86 -21.34
CA ASN A 41 -17.03 1.38 -19.95
C ASN A 41 -15.62 1.20 -19.36
N CYS A 42 -14.59 1.23 -20.21
CA CYS A 42 -13.20 0.97 -19.80
C CYS A 42 -12.52 2.22 -19.21
N LEU A 43 -12.95 3.43 -19.58
CA LEU A 43 -12.31 4.67 -19.17
C LEU A 43 -12.96 5.24 -17.90
N LYS A 44 -12.16 5.39 -16.84
CA LYS A 44 -12.58 6.09 -15.62
C LYS A 44 -12.09 7.54 -15.67
N SER A 45 -12.93 8.49 -15.27
CA SER A 45 -12.51 9.88 -15.16
C SER A 45 -11.44 10.04 -14.05
N PRO A 46 -10.41 10.88 -14.25
CA PRO A 46 -9.46 11.23 -13.21
C PRO A 46 -10.18 11.68 -11.95
N VAL A 47 -9.96 10.96 -10.84
CA VAL A 47 -10.42 11.43 -9.53
C VAL A 47 -9.56 12.64 -9.17
N VAL A 48 -10.20 13.69 -8.64
CA VAL A 48 -9.63 14.98 -8.19
C VAL A 48 -8.11 14.95 -8.00
N LYS A 49 -7.42 15.89 -8.67
CA LYS A 49 -5.97 16.12 -8.57
C LYS A 49 -5.53 16.11 -7.09
N ASP A 50 -4.40 15.48 -6.79
CA ASP A 50 -3.76 15.43 -5.47
C ASP A 50 -4.40 14.48 -4.42
N LYS A 51 -5.36 13.64 -4.80
CA LYS A 51 -5.82 12.54 -3.93
C LYS A 51 -5.04 11.25 -4.21
N ARG A 52 -4.65 10.55 -3.15
CA ARG A 52 -4.00 9.24 -3.21
C ARG A 52 -4.80 8.25 -2.38
N LEU A 53 -4.82 7.00 -2.81
CA LEU A 53 -5.24 5.89 -1.98
C LEU A 53 -3.97 5.31 -1.35
N ILE A 54 -3.81 5.49 -0.04
CA ILE A 54 -2.72 4.90 0.72
C ILE A 54 -3.11 3.47 1.09
N ILE A 55 -2.18 2.54 0.91
CA ILE A 55 -2.34 1.12 1.18
C ILE A 55 -1.21 0.68 2.10
N LEU A 56 -1.56 0.26 3.30
CA LEU A 56 -0.65 -0.40 4.23
C LEU A 56 -1.05 -1.87 4.33
N HIS A 57 -0.09 -2.77 4.12
CA HIS A 57 -0.33 -4.21 4.22
C HIS A 57 0.93 -4.91 4.72
N CYS A 58 0.75 -6.11 5.28
CA CYS A 58 1.85 -7.03 5.51
C CYS A 58 1.67 -8.41 4.84
N GLY A 59 2.79 -9.01 4.49
CA GLY A 59 2.84 -10.32 3.83
C GLY A 59 4.19 -11.00 4.03
N GLY A 60 4.22 -12.30 3.80
CA GLY A 60 5.43 -13.10 3.91
C GLY A 60 5.42 -14.26 2.93
N ARG A 61 6.21 -15.29 3.22
CA ARG A 61 6.33 -16.49 2.37
C ARG A 61 4.98 -17.20 2.10
N LYS A 62 4.01 -17.04 3.01
CA LYS A 62 2.68 -17.65 2.92
C LYS A 62 1.64 -16.74 2.23
N GLY A 63 2.07 -15.64 1.62
CA GLY A 63 1.19 -14.62 1.06
C GLY A 63 0.87 -13.51 2.05
N PHE A 64 -0.19 -12.77 1.75
CA PHE A 64 -0.67 -11.66 2.57
C PHE A 64 -1.33 -12.16 3.86
N ALA A 65 -1.12 -11.43 4.96
CA ALA A 65 -1.81 -11.72 6.21
C ALA A 65 -3.31 -11.36 6.05
N PRO A 66 -4.25 -12.28 6.34
CA PRO A 66 -5.67 -11.99 6.25
C PRO A 66 -6.05 -10.80 7.13
N ASN A 67 -6.93 -9.93 6.62
CA ASN A 67 -7.44 -8.74 7.32
C ASN A 67 -6.36 -7.71 7.76
N ALA A 68 -5.13 -7.81 7.24
CA ALA A 68 -4.05 -6.88 7.56
C ALA A 68 -3.97 -5.70 6.57
N ALA A 69 -4.97 -5.48 5.73
CA ALA A 69 -4.99 -4.36 4.79
C ALA A 69 -5.64 -3.13 5.45
N LEU A 70 -4.92 -2.02 5.54
CA LEU A 70 -5.48 -0.72 5.88
C LEU A 70 -5.43 0.18 4.65
N LEU A 71 -6.61 0.66 4.24
CA LEU A 71 -6.78 1.53 3.08
C LEU A 71 -7.41 2.85 3.53
N PHE A 72 -6.82 3.97 3.14
CA PHE A 72 -7.37 5.29 3.42
C PHE A 72 -6.96 6.31 2.35
N LYS A 73 -7.74 7.39 2.25
CA LYS A 73 -7.44 8.48 1.30
C LYS A 73 -6.46 9.45 1.95
N SER A 74 -5.48 9.92 1.17
CA SER A 74 -4.58 11.00 1.60
C SER A 74 -5.36 12.25 2.00
N GLY A 75 -4.83 12.95 3.00
CA GLY A 75 -5.30 14.29 3.34
C GLY A 75 -5.00 15.30 2.23
N LEU A 76 -5.65 16.47 2.29
CA LEU A 76 -5.37 17.61 1.39
C LEU A 76 -4.04 18.31 1.70
N LYS A 77 -3.31 17.85 2.73
CA LYS A 77 -2.10 18.52 3.20
C LYS A 77 -0.88 17.82 2.64
N THR A 78 -0.16 18.58 1.83
CA THR A 78 1.20 18.36 1.32
C THR A 78 1.39 17.21 0.33
N GLY A 79 2.18 17.48 -0.72
CA GLY A 79 2.47 16.52 -1.79
C GLY A 79 3.33 15.32 -1.36
N TYR A 80 3.63 15.16 -0.07
CA TYR A 80 4.48 14.12 0.49
C TYR A 80 3.62 13.01 1.11
N TYR A 81 3.66 11.81 0.53
CA TYR A 81 2.77 10.72 0.97
C TYR A 81 3.13 10.17 2.36
N HIS A 82 4.39 10.28 2.77
CA HIS A 82 4.81 9.87 4.11
C HIS A 82 4.17 10.72 5.24
N ASP A 83 3.60 11.90 4.93
CA ASP A 83 2.88 12.70 5.94
C ASP A 83 1.56 12.03 6.34
N ASP A 84 0.93 11.31 5.41
CA ASP A 84 -0.32 10.60 5.65
C ASP A 84 -0.08 9.34 6.48
N MET A 85 1.04 8.64 6.28
CA MET A 85 1.39 7.47 7.09
C MET A 85 2.19 7.85 8.34
N ASN A 86 1.47 8.42 9.30
CA ASN A 86 2.03 8.80 10.59
C ASN A 86 1.88 7.68 11.65
N HIS A 87 2.46 7.93 12.84
CA HIS A 87 2.42 6.97 13.95
C HIS A 87 0.99 6.57 14.37
N GLN A 88 0.02 7.47 14.26
CA GLN A 88 -1.37 7.19 14.67
C GLN A 88 -2.01 6.19 13.72
N ASN A 89 -1.81 6.39 12.40
CA ASN A 89 -2.30 5.46 11.39
C ASN A 89 -1.58 4.10 11.48
N TYR A 90 -0.28 4.08 11.78
CA TYR A 90 0.45 2.82 11.93
C TYR A 90 0.01 2.06 13.17
N LYS A 91 -0.21 2.77 14.28
CA LYS A 91 -0.74 2.18 15.51
C LYS A 91 -2.12 1.57 15.27
N LYS A 92 -3.02 2.30 14.60
CA LYS A 92 -4.35 1.80 14.20
C LYS A 92 -4.29 0.53 13.32
N TRP A 93 -3.22 0.35 12.55
CA TRP A 93 -3.03 -0.84 11.72
C TRP A 93 -2.51 -2.06 12.50
N VAL A 94 -1.67 -1.84 13.51
CA VAL A 94 -1.09 -2.91 14.33
C VAL A 94 -2.04 -3.40 15.43
N GLU A 95 -2.87 -2.51 15.99
CA GLU A 95 -3.88 -2.83 17.02
C GLU A 95 -5.08 -3.59 16.46
#